data_AF-A0A1G7JIU2-F1
#
_entry.id   AF-A0A1G7JIU2-F1
#
_cell.length_a   1.000
_cell.length_b   1.000
_cell.length_c   1.000
_cell.angle_alpha   90.00
_cell.angle_beta   90.00
_cell.angle_gamma   90.00
#
_symmetry.space_group_name_H-M   'P 1'
#
loop_
_entity.id
_entity.type
_entity.pdbx_description
1 polymer ?
#
loop_
_entity_poly.entity_id
_entity_poly.type
_entity_poly.pdbx_seq_one_letter_code
_entity_poly.pdbx_strand_id
1 'polypeptide(L)'
;MLRSMKVTMRFVRWLPVLLFGAAPLFAETCTTQAAMDPTVRDGMIRAAENIATLASANNADGVKAQTMPQFASDFSGIAGVMQRSASHLQGAKFSPESVWLLDASSLRGDSQDAQFFCSLNRGASQTSFLIPSLPPGKYGLVVLNTVGVAEPWQVSLLMRESAPGQWQLGGLFPRATTVAGHDGLWYWKTARDYAAKKQAWNAYVYYSAAEQLLKPVSFVSSTHLDKLQEERTKAAPPALSSGVSAQQPLVIGDGKGTEVRVTSFGAENAPANGGLDVLAHVKADTALNDPVASHARNAAAAKAIVAAYPELRGAFRGVWIVSELPDGTTFVSEEPMTSL
;
A
#
# COMPACT_ATOMS: atom_id res chain seq x y z
N MET A 1 -22.77 89.07 19.32
CA MET A 1 -22.16 88.14 20.30
C MET A 1 -22.53 86.71 19.92
N LEU A 2 -21.49 85.88 19.73
CA LEU A 2 -21.43 84.41 19.71
C LEU A 2 -22.40 83.54 18.87
N ARG A 3 -21.77 82.91 17.85
CA ARG A 3 -21.77 81.48 17.49
C ARG A 3 -23.07 80.67 17.61
N SER A 4 -23.49 80.05 16.51
CA SER A 4 -23.58 78.58 16.48
C SER A 4 -23.64 78.02 15.05
N MET A 5 -22.78 77.03 14.80
CA MET A 5 -22.68 76.23 13.57
C MET A 5 -23.89 75.31 13.40
N LYS A 6 -24.37 75.14 12.16
CA LYS A 6 -25.15 73.97 11.75
C LYS A 6 -24.48 73.34 10.53
N VAL A 7 -23.85 72.19 10.77
CA VAL A 7 -23.41 71.24 9.74
C VAL A 7 -24.58 70.31 9.47
N THR A 8 -24.98 70.13 8.22
CA THR A 8 -26.01 69.17 7.82
C THR A 8 -25.41 68.17 6.84
N MET A 9 -25.37 66.92 7.28
CA MET A 9 -24.90 65.72 6.58
C MET A 9 -25.67 65.47 5.27
N ARG A 10 -24.95 65.13 4.20
CA ARG A 10 -25.47 64.37 3.06
C ARG A 10 -24.76 63.00 3.03
N PHE A 11 -25.48 61.95 3.42
CA PHE A 11 -25.04 60.56 3.26
C PHE A 11 -25.28 60.13 1.81
N VAL A 12 -24.19 59.94 1.05
CA VAL A 12 -24.21 59.21 -0.23
C VAL A 12 -23.82 57.77 0.09
N ARG A 13 -24.76 56.85 -0.14
CA ARG A 13 -24.64 55.42 0.17
C ARG A 13 -23.97 54.72 -1.02
N TRP A 14 -22.67 54.42 -0.92
CA TRP A 14 -21.96 53.55 -1.86
C TRP A 14 -21.95 52.11 -1.33
N LEU A 15 -22.51 51.18 -2.10
CA LEU A 15 -22.43 49.73 -1.87
C LEU A 15 -21.16 49.22 -2.56
N PRO A 16 -20.19 48.60 -1.87
CA PRO A 16 -19.11 47.89 -2.54
C PRO A 16 -19.59 46.48 -2.87
N VAL A 17 -19.63 46.15 -4.16
CA VAL A 17 -19.77 44.79 -4.66
C VAL A 17 -18.46 44.06 -4.34
N LEU A 18 -18.51 43.14 -3.37
CA LEU A 18 -17.44 42.18 -3.10
C LEU A 18 -17.45 41.11 -4.21
N LEU A 19 -16.64 41.31 -5.25
CA LEU A 19 -16.22 40.22 -6.14
C LEU A 19 -15.29 39.30 -5.34
N PHE A 20 -15.85 38.20 -4.80
CA PHE A 20 -15.05 37.04 -4.40
C PHE A 20 -14.52 36.38 -5.68
N GLY A 21 -13.28 36.69 -6.06
CA GLY A 21 -12.57 35.94 -7.08
C GLY A 21 -12.30 34.53 -6.56
N ALA A 22 -12.97 33.53 -7.14
CA ALA A 22 -12.57 32.14 -6.99
C ALA A 22 -11.19 31.98 -7.65
N ALA A 23 -10.13 31.93 -6.83
CA ALA A 23 -8.81 31.58 -7.33
C ALA A 23 -8.88 30.15 -7.88
N PRO A 24 -8.40 29.88 -9.12
CA PRO A 24 -8.29 28.52 -9.60
C PRO A 24 -7.34 27.76 -8.66
N LEU A 25 -7.86 26.72 -8.01
CA LEU A 25 -7.03 25.68 -7.41
C LEU A 25 -6.31 24.99 -8.57
N PHE A 26 -5.04 25.32 -8.78
CA PHE A 26 -4.19 24.60 -9.70
C PHE A 26 -3.90 23.24 -9.08
N ALA A 27 -4.67 22.23 -9.49
CA ALA A 27 -4.35 20.84 -9.20
C ALA A 27 -3.00 20.49 -9.86
N GLU A 28 -2.22 19.67 -9.18
CA GLU A 28 -0.97 19.10 -9.65
C GLU A 28 -1.20 18.36 -10.97
N THR A 29 -0.27 18.49 -11.91
CA THR A 29 -0.49 17.91 -13.24
C THR A 29 0.03 16.48 -13.30
N CYS A 30 -0.74 15.61 -13.93
CA CYS A 30 -0.30 14.25 -14.23
C CYS A 30 -0.31 13.99 -15.73
N THR A 31 0.80 13.45 -16.24
CA THR A 31 0.91 12.99 -17.62
C THR A 31 1.11 11.47 -17.64
N THR A 32 0.22 10.76 -18.33
CA THR A 32 0.32 9.32 -18.55
C THR A 32 1.38 8.98 -19.60
N GLN A 33 1.89 7.75 -19.59
CA GLN A 33 2.86 7.26 -20.57
C GLN A 33 2.50 7.58 -22.03
N ALA A 34 1.22 7.47 -22.40
CA ALA A 34 0.75 7.69 -23.77
C ALA A 34 0.73 9.17 -24.18
N ALA A 35 0.57 10.09 -23.23
CA ALA A 35 0.54 11.53 -23.45
C ALA A 35 1.91 12.20 -23.23
N MET A 36 2.92 11.45 -22.79
CA MET A 36 4.24 11.94 -22.45
C MET A 36 5.12 12.11 -23.70
N ASP A 37 5.95 13.14 -23.70
CA ASP A 37 7.01 13.28 -24.71
C ASP A 37 7.92 12.03 -24.71
N PRO A 38 8.20 11.42 -25.88
CA PRO A 38 9.01 10.22 -25.97
C PRO A 38 10.39 10.35 -25.33
N THR A 39 11.05 11.52 -25.45
CA THR A 39 12.39 11.74 -24.89
C THR A 39 12.35 11.70 -23.36
N VAL A 40 11.33 12.33 -22.77
CA VAL A 40 11.12 12.31 -21.31
C VAL A 40 10.81 10.90 -20.84
N ARG A 41 9.86 10.22 -21.50
CA ARG A 41 9.44 8.85 -21.17
C ARG A 41 10.62 7.88 -21.23
N ASP A 42 11.36 7.88 -22.33
CA ASP A 42 12.46 6.94 -22.56
C ASP A 42 13.69 7.29 -21.68
N GLY A 43 13.83 8.55 -21.26
CA GLY A 43 14.79 8.97 -20.22
C GLY A 43 14.46 8.39 -18.85
N MET A 44 13.19 8.46 -18.44
CA MET A 44 12.73 7.88 -17.18
C MET A 44 12.87 6.35 -17.16
N ILE A 45 12.46 5.67 -18.23
CA ILE A 45 12.58 4.21 -18.33
C ILE A 45 14.04 3.78 -18.18
N ARG A 46 14.97 4.41 -18.92
CA ARG A 46 16.40 4.06 -18.83
C ARG A 46 16.97 4.28 -17.44
N ALA A 47 16.62 5.39 -16.78
CA ALA A 47 17.06 5.65 -15.41
C ALA A 47 16.53 4.58 -14.44
N ALA A 48 15.25 4.23 -14.56
CA ALA A 48 14.60 3.21 -13.76
C ALA A 48 15.21 1.81 -13.96
N GLU A 49 15.43 1.39 -15.20
CA GLU A 49 16.05 0.10 -15.54
C GLU A 49 17.49 0.01 -15.01
N ASN A 50 18.26 1.09 -15.11
CA ASN A 50 19.61 1.16 -14.55
C ASN A 50 19.58 1.00 -13.02
N ILE A 51 18.71 1.73 -12.32
CA ILE A 51 18.58 1.62 -10.86
C ILE A 51 18.10 0.23 -10.46
N ALA A 52 17.11 -0.34 -11.15
CA ALA A 52 16.61 -1.69 -10.88
C ALA A 52 17.69 -2.76 -11.11
N THR A 53 18.52 -2.60 -12.14
CA THR A 53 19.67 -3.48 -12.39
C THR A 53 20.67 -3.43 -11.23
N LEU A 54 21.04 -2.23 -10.78
CA LEU A 54 21.92 -2.05 -9.61
C LEU A 54 21.31 -2.64 -8.33
N ALA A 55 20.01 -2.43 -8.12
CA ALA A 55 19.28 -2.98 -6.99
C ALA A 55 19.27 -4.52 -7.00
N SER A 56 19.03 -5.14 -8.16
CA SER A 56 19.03 -6.60 -8.33
C SER A 56 20.40 -7.24 -8.09
N ALA A 57 21.48 -6.49 -8.36
CA ALA A 57 22.85 -6.90 -8.07
C ALA A 57 23.26 -6.64 -6.61
N ASN A 58 22.34 -6.17 -5.76
CA ASN A 58 22.63 -5.71 -4.40
C ASN A 58 23.76 -4.66 -4.33
N ASN A 59 23.92 -3.84 -5.38
CA ASN A 59 24.94 -2.80 -5.47
C ASN A 59 24.48 -1.53 -4.76
N ALA A 60 24.59 -1.51 -3.43
CA ALA A 60 24.16 -0.40 -2.58
C ALA A 60 24.82 0.93 -2.96
N ASP A 61 26.14 0.93 -3.22
CA ASP A 61 26.87 2.15 -3.58
C ASP A 61 26.41 2.72 -4.92
N GLY A 62 26.14 1.84 -5.91
CA GLY A 62 25.61 2.23 -7.21
C GLY A 62 24.22 2.84 -7.10
N VAL A 63 23.30 2.22 -6.35
CA VAL A 63 21.95 2.78 -6.14
C VAL A 63 22.02 4.09 -5.35
N LYS A 64 22.86 4.16 -4.33
CA LYS A 64 23.08 5.38 -3.54
C LYS A 64 23.58 6.55 -4.40
N ALA A 65 24.46 6.28 -5.36
CA ALA A 65 24.94 7.29 -6.31
C ALA A 65 23.84 7.81 -7.26
N GLN A 66 22.79 7.02 -7.50
CA GLN A 66 21.61 7.41 -8.30
C GLN A 66 20.48 7.98 -7.45
N THR A 67 20.65 8.04 -6.13
CA THR A 67 19.62 8.49 -5.19
C THR A 67 19.76 9.98 -4.94
N MET A 68 18.62 10.65 -4.73
CA MET A 68 18.64 12.07 -4.41
C MET A 68 19.47 12.37 -3.15
N PRO A 69 20.17 13.51 -3.07
CA PRO A 69 21.08 13.80 -1.96
C PRO A 69 20.48 13.62 -0.55
N GLN A 70 19.22 14.04 -0.35
CA GLN A 70 18.56 13.95 0.95
C GLN A 70 18.23 12.52 1.39
N PHE A 71 18.07 11.58 0.44
CA PHE A 71 17.88 10.16 0.75
C PHE A 71 19.19 9.38 0.69
N ALA A 72 20.20 9.88 -0.04
CA ALA A 72 21.53 9.30 -0.03
C ALA A 72 22.23 9.49 1.33
N SER A 73 21.93 10.57 2.07
CA SER A 73 22.44 10.77 3.43
C SER A 73 21.87 9.77 4.45
N ASP A 74 20.62 9.30 4.26
CA ASP A 74 20.00 8.23 5.05
C ASP A 74 19.49 7.10 4.15
N PHE A 75 20.46 6.37 3.60
CA PHE A 75 20.20 5.32 2.61
C PHE A 75 19.73 3.99 3.24
N SER A 76 19.62 3.93 4.57
CA SER A 76 19.40 2.68 5.33
C SER A 76 18.11 1.97 4.92
N GLY A 77 17.02 2.72 4.74
CA GLY A 77 15.72 2.18 4.32
C GLY A 77 15.76 1.54 2.93
N ILE A 78 16.38 2.22 1.96
CA ILE A 78 16.52 1.73 0.58
C ILE A 78 17.44 0.49 0.55
N ALA A 79 18.58 0.54 1.26
CA ALA A 79 19.49 -0.59 1.38
C ALA A 79 18.81 -1.83 1.98
N GLY A 80 18.01 -1.65 3.03
CA GLY A 80 17.28 -2.76 3.65
C GLY A 80 16.26 -3.40 2.70
N VAL A 81 15.57 -2.60 1.89
CA VAL A 81 14.65 -3.09 0.85
C VAL A 81 15.41 -3.86 -0.25
N MET A 82 16.56 -3.35 -0.70
CA MET A 82 17.41 -4.04 -1.66
C MET A 82 17.87 -5.40 -1.15
N GLN A 83 18.39 -5.45 0.09
CA GLN A 83 18.87 -6.69 0.69
C GLN A 83 17.78 -7.77 0.79
N ARG A 84 16.55 -7.38 1.14
CA ARG A 84 15.41 -8.32 1.23
C ARG A 84 14.88 -8.80 -0.11
N SER A 85 15.14 -8.07 -1.19
CA SER A 85 14.59 -8.38 -2.53
C SER A 85 15.62 -8.92 -3.51
N ALA A 86 16.93 -8.70 -3.29
CA ALA A 86 17.98 -9.00 -4.25
C ALA A 86 17.99 -10.46 -4.72
N SER A 87 17.80 -11.43 -3.82
CA SER A 87 17.75 -12.87 -4.17
C SER A 87 16.61 -13.20 -5.13
N HIS A 88 15.49 -12.48 -5.05
CA HIS A 88 14.34 -12.68 -5.93
C HIS A 88 14.49 -11.97 -7.28
N LEU A 89 15.32 -10.94 -7.34
CA LEU A 89 15.58 -10.15 -8.55
C LEU A 89 16.84 -10.60 -9.30
N GLN A 90 17.63 -11.51 -8.73
CA GLN A 90 18.91 -11.92 -9.29
C GLN A 90 18.74 -12.50 -10.70
N GLY A 91 19.47 -11.93 -11.67
CA GLY A 91 19.41 -12.36 -13.07
C GLY A 91 18.15 -11.89 -13.82
N ALA A 92 17.26 -11.13 -13.18
CA ALA A 92 16.10 -10.55 -13.85
C ALA A 92 16.50 -9.54 -14.93
N LYS A 93 15.76 -9.56 -16.02
CA LYS A 93 15.63 -8.41 -16.93
C LYS A 93 14.43 -7.59 -16.50
N PHE A 94 14.44 -6.31 -16.76
CA PHE A 94 13.35 -5.40 -16.42
C PHE A 94 12.64 -4.95 -17.69
N SER A 95 11.31 -4.97 -17.69
CA SER A 95 10.47 -4.45 -18.77
C SER A 95 9.53 -3.39 -18.21
N PRO A 96 9.41 -2.21 -18.84
CA PRO A 96 8.48 -1.17 -18.39
C PRO A 96 7.03 -1.64 -18.55
N GLU A 97 6.25 -1.48 -17.49
CA GLU A 97 4.80 -1.72 -17.48
C GLU A 97 4.04 -0.39 -17.64
N SER A 98 4.38 0.59 -16.81
CA SER A 98 3.69 1.87 -16.76
C SER A 98 4.60 2.99 -16.28
N VAL A 99 4.39 4.18 -16.86
CA VAL A 99 5.15 5.38 -16.57
C VAL A 99 4.20 6.57 -16.35
N TRP A 100 4.40 7.32 -15.27
CA TRP A 100 3.67 8.55 -14.98
C TRP A 100 4.64 9.69 -14.64
N LEU A 101 4.39 10.85 -15.22
CA LEU A 101 5.03 12.11 -14.85
C LEU A 101 4.06 12.90 -13.97
N LEU A 102 4.52 13.22 -12.77
CA LEU A 102 3.80 13.90 -11.71
C LEU A 102 4.47 15.26 -11.48
N ASP A 103 3.82 16.35 -11.89
CA ASP A 103 4.37 17.70 -11.74
C ASP A 103 3.73 18.42 -10.55
N ALA A 104 4.50 18.51 -9.47
CA ALA A 104 4.19 19.21 -8.23
C ALA A 104 4.94 20.55 -8.14
N SER A 105 5.47 21.09 -9.24
CA SER A 105 6.27 22.34 -9.22
C SER A 105 5.48 23.56 -8.74
N SER A 106 4.14 23.50 -8.79
CA SER A 106 3.24 24.55 -8.31
C SER A 106 2.94 24.48 -6.80
N LEU A 107 3.35 23.41 -6.10
CA LEU A 107 3.13 23.28 -4.66
C LEU A 107 3.82 24.41 -3.89
N ARG A 108 3.17 24.88 -2.83
CA ARG A 108 3.66 25.96 -1.98
C ARG A 108 3.76 25.48 -0.53
N GLY A 109 4.97 25.51 0.03
CA GLY A 109 5.25 25.11 1.41
C GLY A 109 5.69 23.65 1.54
N ASP A 110 6.39 23.36 2.64
CA ASP A 110 7.15 22.11 2.83
C ASP A 110 6.32 20.94 3.43
N SER A 111 4.99 21.05 3.45
CA SER A 111 4.11 20.14 4.21
C SER A 111 2.72 19.91 3.61
N GLN A 112 2.55 20.11 2.30
CA GLN A 112 1.29 19.79 1.62
C GLN A 112 1.30 18.37 1.05
N ASP A 113 0.17 17.67 1.19
CA ASP A 113 -0.07 16.42 0.50
C ASP A 113 -0.28 16.69 -0.98
N ALA A 114 0.45 15.99 -1.84
CA ALA A 114 0.34 16.14 -3.28
C ALA A 114 -0.68 15.14 -3.84
N GLN A 115 -1.67 15.63 -4.59
CA GLN A 115 -2.68 14.79 -5.21
C GLN A 115 -2.63 14.88 -6.74
N PHE A 116 -2.35 13.76 -7.39
CA PHE A 116 -2.27 13.70 -8.85
C PHE A 116 -3.41 12.87 -9.41
N PHE A 117 -4.00 13.35 -10.51
CA PHE A 117 -5.14 12.73 -11.16
C PHE A 117 -4.85 12.49 -12.63
N CYS A 118 -4.54 11.23 -12.97
CA CYS A 118 -4.18 10.82 -14.33
C CYS A 118 -5.40 10.17 -14.99
N SER A 119 -6.12 10.94 -15.80
CA SER A 119 -7.23 10.41 -16.59
C SER A 119 -6.70 9.84 -17.91
N LEU A 120 -7.07 8.60 -18.23
CA LEU A 120 -6.81 8.03 -19.55
C LEU A 120 -7.96 8.44 -20.48
N ASN A 121 -7.67 9.31 -21.47
CA ASN A 121 -8.56 9.63 -22.59
C ASN A 121 -10.00 10.05 -22.21
N ARG A 122 -10.18 10.84 -21.13
CA ARG A 122 -11.52 11.24 -20.63
C ARG A 122 -12.46 10.06 -20.31
N GLY A 123 -11.91 8.86 -20.12
CA GLY A 123 -12.67 7.68 -19.70
C GLY A 123 -12.91 7.65 -18.19
N ALA A 124 -13.78 6.75 -17.76
CA ALA A 124 -14.06 6.51 -16.34
C ALA A 124 -12.87 5.92 -15.59
N SER A 125 -11.86 5.39 -16.29
CA SER A 125 -10.65 4.84 -15.70
C SER A 125 -9.62 5.92 -15.41
N GLN A 126 -9.36 6.11 -14.13
CA GLN A 126 -8.44 7.10 -13.59
C GLN A 126 -7.43 6.38 -12.69
N THR A 127 -6.17 6.77 -12.78
CA THR A 127 -5.14 6.47 -11.78
C THR A 127 -4.91 7.74 -10.98
N SER A 128 -4.87 7.62 -9.65
CA SER A 128 -4.60 8.75 -8.77
C SER A 128 -3.44 8.45 -7.83
N PHE A 129 -2.81 9.51 -7.36
CA PHE A 129 -1.63 9.45 -6.48
C PHE A 129 -1.87 10.38 -5.32
N LEU A 130 -1.62 9.89 -4.09
CA LEU A 130 -1.64 10.71 -2.88
C LEU A 130 -0.30 10.54 -2.17
N ILE A 131 0.59 11.52 -2.33
CA ILE A 131 1.94 11.46 -1.78
C ILE A 131 2.07 12.53 -0.69
N PRO A 132 2.13 12.13 0.59
CA PRO A 132 2.21 13.07 1.69
C PRO A 132 3.53 13.85 1.69
N SER A 133 3.46 15.14 2.02
CA SER A 133 4.63 16.01 2.22
C SER A 133 5.62 15.99 1.05
N LEU A 134 5.13 15.97 -0.19
CA LEU A 134 5.97 15.93 -1.39
C LEU A 134 6.53 17.32 -1.70
N PRO A 135 7.87 17.52 -1.73
CA PRO A 135 8.44 18.83 -2.05
C PRO A 135 8.10 19.28 -3.48
N PRO A 136 8.10 20.59 -3.79
CA PRO A 136 7.85 21.07 -5.14
C PRO A 136 8.84 20.50 -6.17
N GLY A 137 8.35 20.02 -7.31
CA GLY A 137 9.19 19.57 -8.41
C GLY A 137 8.52 18.55 -9.32
N LYS A 138 9.29 18.01 -10.27
CA LYS A 138 8.84 16.98 -11.21
C LYS A 138 9.27 15.61 -10.73
N TYR A 139 8.30 14.69 -10.69
CA TYR A 139 8.47 13.34 -10.23
C TYR A 139 8.05 12.35 -11.29
N GLY A 140 8.71 11.20 -11.28
CA GLY A 140 8.45 10.10 -12.17
C GLY A 140 8.14 8.85 -11.38
N LEU A 141 6.97 8.24 -11.60
CA LEU A 141 6.74 6.86 -11.18
C LEU A 141 6.93 5.94 -12.37
N VAL A 142 7.89 5.04 -12.28
CA VAL A 142 8.11 3.97 -13.27
C VAL A 142 7.89 2.63 -12.59
N VAL A 143 7.07 1.79 -13.21
CA VAL A 143 6.80 0.43 -12.76
C VAL A 143 7.41 -0.53 -13.79
N LEU A 144 8.29 -1.39 -13.32
CA LEU A 144 8.99 -2.39 -14.11
C LEU A 144 8.58 -3.79 -13.67
N ASN A 145 8.36 -4.70 -14.61
CA ASN A 145 8.19 -6.12 -14.34
C ASN A 145 9.48 -6.88 -14.60
N THR A 146 9.73 -7.92 -13.81
CA THR A 146 10.84 -8.84 -14.07
C THR A 146 10.51 -9.81 -15.20
N VAL A 147 11.53 -10.15 -15.97
CA VAL A 147 11.49 -11.12 -17.07
C VAL A 147 12.67 -12.08 -16.91
N GLY A 148 12.43 -13.37 -17.12
CA GLY A 148 13.48 -14.39 -17.09
C GLY A 148 13.82 -14.93 -15.69
N VAL A 149 12.99 -14.67 -14.68
CA VAL A 149 13.08 -15.25 -13.33
C VAL A 149 11.90 -16.17 -13.06
N ALA A 150 12.07 -17.11 -12.13
CA ALA A 150 11.05 -18.12 -11.82
C ALA A 150 9.79 -17.53 -11.17
N GLU A 151 9.96 -16.55 -10.30
CA GLU A 151 8.86 -15.83 -9.65
C GLU A 151 8.76 -14.42 -10.22
N PRO A 152 7.58 -14.00 -10.71
CA PRO A 152 7.40 -12.67 -11.26
C PRO A 152 7.36 -11.61 -10.15
N TRP A 153 8.21 -10.61 -10.30
CA TRP A 153 8.33 -9.48 -9.38
C TRP A 153 8.09 -8.18 -10.15
N GLN A 154 7.67 -7.17 -9.42
CA GLN A 154 7.52 -5.82 -9.92
C GLN A 154 8.40 -4.90 -9.08
N VAL A 155 9.04 -3.94 -9.74
CA VAL A 155 9.84 -2.90 -9.10
C VAL A 155 9.25 -1.55 -9.49
N SER A 156 8.66 -0.86 -8.51
CA SER A 156 8.20 0.51 -8.69
C SER A 156 9.25 1.49 -8.17
N LEU A 157 9.57 2.51 -8.96
CA LEU A 157 10.56 3.53 -8.64
C LEU A 157 9.92 4.91 -8.69
N LEU A 158 9.91 5.59 -7.56
CA LEU A 158 9.61 7.03 -7.49
C LEU A 158 10.92 7.79 -7.66
N MET A 159 11.02 8.59 -8.71
CA MET A 159 12.19 9.39 -9.04
C MET A 159 11.83 10.87 -9.05
N ARG A 160 12.81 11.75 -8.85
CA ARG A 160 12.66 13.20 -9.06
C ARG A 160 13.65 13.68 -10.10
N GLU A 161 13.22 14.63 -10.91
CA GLU A 161 14.10 15.33 -11.83
C GLU A 161 14.95 16.35 -11.05
N SER A 162 16.27 16.16 -11.00
CA SER A 162 17.19 17.08 -10.31
C SER A 162 17.76 18.16 -11.25
N ALA A 163 17.84 17.84 -12.53
CA ALA A 163 18.13 18.74 -13.64
C ALA A 163 17.39 18.20 -14.88
N PRO A 164 17.17 19.00 -15.94
CA PRO A 164 16.45 18.53 -17.12
C PRO A 164 16.97 17.18 -17.65
N GLY A 165 16.10 16.17 -17.65
CA GLY A 165 16.40 14.80 -18.08
C GLY A 165 17.23 13.95 -17.09
N GLN A 166 17.61 14.47 -15.93
CA GLN A 166 18.37 13.77 -14.89
C GLN A 166 17.42 13.30 -13.79
N TRP A 167 17.13 11.99 -13.77
CA TRP A 167 16.22 11.36 -12.82
C TRP A 167 16.98 10.66 -11.71
N GLN A 168 16.69 11.02 -10.47
CA GLN A 168 17.31 10.43 -9.29
C GLN A 168 16.26 9.73 -8.41
N LEU A 169 16.65 8.62 -7.78
CA LEU A 169 15.79 7.81 -6.94
C LEU A 169 15.33 8.56 -5.68
N GLY A 170 14.03 8.57 -5.44
CA GLY A 170 13.39 9.01 -4.21
C GLY A 170 12.70 7.89 -3.44
N GLY A 171 12.35 6.77 -4.09
CA GLY A 171 11.78 5.60 -3.44
C GLY A 171 11.85 4.35 -4.32
N LEU A 172 12.11 3.19 -3.70
CA LEU A 172 12.25 1.89 -4.34
C LEU A 172 11.29 0.89 -3.69
N PHE A 173 10.40 0.30 -4.47
CA PHE A 173 9.33 -0.59 -4.00
C PHE A 173 9.29 -1.89 -4.82
N PRO A 174 10.19 -2.85 -4.53
CA PRO A 174 10.13 -4.18 -5.10
C PRO A 174 9.07 -5.02 -4.37
N ARG A 175 8.33 -5.82 -5.13
CA ARG A 175 7.30 -6.70 -4.58
C ARG A 175 7.05 -7.92 -5.48
N ALA A 176 6.63 -9.01 -4.87
CA ALA A 176 6.09 -10.14 -5.60
C ALA A 176 4.76 -9.77 -6.27
N THR A 177 4.53 -10.29 -7.47
CA THR A 177 3.26 -10.11 -8.22
C THR A 177 2.35 -11.32 -8.16
N THR A 178 2.85 -12.41 -7.60
CA THR A 178 2.10 -13.64 -7.36
C THR A 178 2.30 -14.12 -5.94
N VAL A 179 1.30 -14.82 -5.44
CA VAL A 179 1.37 -15.61 -4.20
C VAL A 179 0.83 -16.99 -4.50
N ALA A 180 1.51 -18.04 -4.01
CA ALA A 180 1.11 -19.43 -4.23
C ALA A 180 0.82 -19.76 -5.71
N GLY A 181 1.57 -19.16 -6.64
CA GLY A 181 1.40 -19.36 -8.09
C GLY A 181 0.25 -18.59 -8.74
N HIS A 182 -0.44 -17.72 -7.99
CA HIS A 182 -1.58 -16.95 -8.49
C HIS A 182 -1.36 -15.44 -8.42
N ASP A 183 -1.84 -14.72 -9.44
CA ASP A 183 -1.81 -13.27 -9.48
C ASP A 183 -3.02 -12.64 -8.77
N GLY A 184 -2.99 -11.32 -8.62
CA GLY A 184 -4.07 -10.59 -7.94
C GLY A 184 -5.42 -10.67 -8.65
N LEU A 185 -5.47 -10.87 -9.97
CA LEU A 185 -6.74 -11.02 -10.70
C LEU A 185 -7.39 -12.37 -10.41
N TRP A 186 -6.58 -13.43 -10.30
CA TRP A 186 -7.05 -14.74 -9.85
C TRP A 186 -7.63 -14.64 -8.44
N TYR A 187 -6.92 -14.02 -7.50
CA TYR A 187 -7.42 -13.83 -6.12
C TYR A 187 -8.71 -13.02 -6.10
N TRP A 188 -8.81 -11.96 -6.92
CA TRP A 188 -10.01 -11.15 -7.00
C TRP A 188 -11.20 -11.96 -7.51
N LYS A 189 -11.01 -12.77 -8.54
CA LYS A 189 -12.05 -13.68 -9.06
C LYS A 189 -12.47 -14.70 -8.00
N THR A 190 -11.52 -15.37 -7.37
CA THR A 190 -11.79 -16.38 -6.34
C THR A 190 -12.49 -15.79 -5.12
N ALA A 191 -12.14 -14.56 -4.72
CA ALA A 191 -12.83 -13.84 -3.65
C ALA A 191 -14.32 -13.62 -3.95
N ARG A 192 -14.66 -13.30 -5.21
CA ARG A 192 -16.07 -13.19 -5.66
C ARG A 192 -16.80 -14.52 -5.56
N ASP A 193 -16.14 -15.62 -5.92
CA ASP A 193 -16.71 -16.96 -5.80
C ASP A 193 -17.00 -17.33 -4.34
N TYR A 194 -16.11 -16.97 -3.40
CA TYR A 194 -16.35 -17.13 -1.97
C TYR A 194 -17.49 -16.24 -1.44
N ALA A 195 -17.54 -14.98 -1.88
CA ALA A 195 -18.62 -14.07 -1.52
C ALA A 195 -19.99 -14.59 -1.99
N ALA A 196 -20.07 -15.13 -3.21
CA ALA A 196 -21.28 -15.75 -3.74
C ALA A 196 -21.73 -16.99 -2.94
N LYS A 197 -20.77 -17.73 -2.36
CA LYS A 197 -21.00 -18.86 -1.45
C LYS A 197 -21.26 -18.44 0.00
N LYS A 198 -21.32 -17.14 0.30
CA LYS A 198 -21.50 -16.58 1.65
C LYS A 198 -20.40 -16.96 2.65
N GLN A 199 -19.18 -17.23 2.15
CA GLN A 199 -18.00 -17.47 2.99
C GLN A 199 -17.24 -16.14 3.18
N ALA A 200 -17.70 -15.33 4.14
CA ALA A 200 -17.28 -13.94 4.28
C ALA A 200 -15.79 -13.79 4.63
N TRP A 201 -15.24 -14.65 5.48
CA TRP A 201 -13.81 -14.61 5.84
C TRP A 201 -12.93 -15.04 4.69
N ASN A 202 -13.28 -16.11 3.99
CA ASN A 202 -12.55 -16.55 2.80
C ASN A 202 -12.53 -15.44 1.75
N ALA A 203 -13.69 -14.83 1.48
CA ALA A 203 -13.81 -13.71 0.55
C ALA A 203 -12.96 -12.52 0.99
N TYR A 204 -13.08 -12.08 2.24
CA TYR A 204 -12.35 -10.92 2.78
C TYR A 204 -10.82 -11.08 2.70
N VAL A 205 -10.30 -12.25 3.08
CA VAL A 205 -8.88 -12.54 3.02
C VAL A 205 -8.38 -12.60 1.57
N TYR A 206 -9.13 -13.25 0.67
CA TYR A 206 -8.75 -13.32 -0.75
C TYR A 206 -8.85 -11.95 -1.46
N TYR A 207 -9.83 -11.10 -1.12
CA TYR A 207 -9.86 -9.72 -1.59
C TYR A 207 -8.64 -8.92 -1.09
N SER A 208 -8.20 -9.15 0.15
CA SER A 208 -7.03 -8.47 0.70
C SER A 208 -5.74 -8.91 0.02
N ALA A 209 -5.60 -10.21 -0.27
CA ALA A 209 -4.50 -10.72 -1.10
C ALA A 209 -4.52 -10.11 -2.51
N ALA A 210 -5.70 -10.02 -3.13
CA ALA A 210 -5.87 -9.37 -4.43
C ALA A 210 -5.48 -7.89 -4.40
N GLU A 211 -5.87 -7.13 -3.38
CA GLU A 211 -5.48 -5.72 -3.23
C GLU A 211 -3.97 -5.58 -3.12
N GLN A 212 -3.34 -6.36 -2.23
CA GLN A 212 -1.88 -6.35 -2.05
C GLN A 212 -1.15 -6.68 -3.37
N LEU A 213 -1.70 -7.63 -4.14
CA LEU A 213 -1.11 -8.06 -5.40
C LEU A 213 -1.33 -7.08 -6.55
N LEU A 214 -2.42 -6.33 -6.58
CA LEU A 214 -2.77 -5.40 -7.66
C LEU A 214 -2.31 -3.95 -7.39
N LYS A 215 -1.90 -3.62 -6.16
CA LYS A 215 -1.48 -2.27 -5.79
C LYS A 215 0.05 -2.10 -5.91
N PRO A 216 0.58 -1.40 -6.94
CA PRO A 216 2.03 -1.33 -7.16
C PRO A 216 2.78 -0.66 -6.01
N VAL A 217 2.19 0.40 -5.44
CA VAL A 217 2.69 1.16 -4.29
C VAL A 217 1.53 1.71 -3.47
N SER A 218 1.75 1.96 -2.18
CA SER A 218 0.69 2.36 -1.24
C SER A 218 0.01 3.69 -1.58
N PHE A 219 0.71 4.60 -2.25
CA PHE A 219 0.21 5.92 -2.63
C PHE A 219 -0.49 5.97 -4.00
N VAL A 220 -0.61 4.84 -4.71
CA VAL A 220 -1.35 4.75 -5.99
C VAL A 220 -2.74 4.18 -5.74
N SER A 221 -3.76 4.81 -6.32
CA SER A 221 -5.10 4.24 -6.48
C SER A 221 -5.51 4.19 -7.96
N SER A 222 -6.55 3.42 -8.24
CA SER A 222 -7.22 3.38 -9.52
C SER A 222 -8.67 2.97 -9.37
N THR A 223 -9.50 3.28 -10.36
CA THR A 223 -10.90 2.83 -10.38
C THR A 223 -11.09 1.31 -10.24
N HIS A 224 -10.11 0.50 -10.66
CA HIS A 224 -10.15 -0.94 -10.43
C HIS A 224 -9.86 -1.31 -8.98
N LEU A 225 -8.89 -0.65 -8.35
CA LEU A 225 -8.61 -0.81 -6.92
C LEU A 225 -9.78 -0.32 -6.06
N ASP A 226 -10.39 0.80 -6.42
CA ASP A 226 -11.59 1.32 -5.74
C ASP A 226 -12.73 0.30 -5.81
N LYS A 227 -12.99 -0.27 -7.01
CA LYS A 227 -13.99 -1.33 -7.18
C LYS A 227 -13.67 -2.58 -6.34
N LEU A 228 -12.41 -2.99 -6.30
CA LEU A 228 -11.98 -4.12 -5.48
C LEU A 228 -12.23 -3.83 -3.98
N GLN A 229 -11.86 -2.64 -3.51
CA GLN A 229 -12.07 -2.21 -2.12
C GLN A 229 -13.56 -2.13 -1.75
N GLU A 230 -14.41 -1.66 -2.66
CA GLU A 230 -15.87 -1.67 -2.48
C GLU A 230 -16.41 -3.10 -2.37
N GLU A 231 -15.98 -4.00 -3.26
CA GLU A 231 -16.40 -5.41 -3.23
C GLU A 231 -15.94 -6.10 -1.94
N ARG A 232 -14.71 -5.83 -1.49
CA ARG A 232 -14.21 -6.31 -0.19
C ARG A 232 -15.08 -5.80 0.96
N THR A 233 -15.36 -4.50 1.00
CA THR A 233 -16.17 -3.88 2.06
C THR A 233 -17.58 -4.48 2.10
N LYS A 234 -18.19 -4.71 0.94
CA LYS A 234 -19.51 -5.36 0.83
C LYS A 234 -19.49 -6.83 1.28
N ALA A 235 -18.37 -7.52 1.07
CA ALA A 235 -18.20 -8.93 1.45
C ALA A 235 -17.59 -9.11 2.85
N ALA A 236 -17.28 -8.03 3.57
CA ALA A 236 -16.59 -8.11 4.85
C ALA A 236 -17.44 -8.86 5.90
N PRO A 237 -16.83 -9.76 6.69
CA PRO A 237 -17.50 -10.39 7.82
C PRO A 237 -18.16 -9.34 8.73
N PRO A 238 -19.40 -9.56 9.21
CA PRO A 238 -20.05 -8.64 10.15
C PRO A 238 -19.22 -8.37 11.41
N ALA A 239 -18.40 -9.34 11.82
CA ALA A 239 -17.46 -9.21 12.93
C ALA A 239 -16.40 -8.11 12.73
N LEU A 240 -16.19 -7.64 11.49
CA LEU A 240 -15.28 -6.54 11.15
C LEU A 240 -15.97 -5.17 11.08
N SER A 241 -17.27 -5.06 11.44
CA SER A 241 -18.02 -3.80 11.26
C SER A 241 -17.42 -2.60 12.01
N SER A 242 -16.64 -2.87 13.05
CA SER A 242 -15.92 -1.86 13.82
C SER A 242 -14.42 -1.84 13.57
N GLY A 243 -13.94 -2.56 12.54
CA GLY A 243 -12.52 -2.80 12.31
C GLY A 243 -11.91 -3.80 13.29
N VAL A 244 -10.66 -4.19 13.01
CA VAL A 244 -9.82 -5.04 13.84
C VAL A 244 -8.47 -4.37 14.01
N SER A 245 -8.10 -4.10 15.26
CA SER A 245 -6.84 -3.44 15.63
C SER A 245 -6.43 -3.80 17.05
N ALA A 246 -5.26 -3.33 17.49
CA ALA A 246 -4.83 -3.46 18.88
C ALA A 246 -5.78 -2.78 19.88
N GLN A 247 -6.41 -1.67 19.48
CA GLN A 247 -7.37 -0.92 20.30
C GLN A 247 -8.78 -1.53 20.25
N GLN A 248 -9.09 -2.22 19.15
CA GLN A 248 -10.38 -2.85 18.92
C GLN A 248 -10.17 -4.26 18.37
N PRO A 249 -9.76 -5.22 19.21
CA PRO A 249 -9.51 -6.57 18.77
C PRO A 249 -10.83 -7.28 18.45
N LEU A 250 -10.79 -8.18 17.47
CA LEU A 250 -11.81 -9.20 17.29
C LEU A 250 -11.71 -10.21 18.43
N VAL A 251 -12.75 -10.29 19.24
CA VAL A 251 -12.83 -11.19 20.39
C VAL A 251 -13.51 -12.49 19.97
N ILE A 252 -12.79 -13.60 20.08
CA ILE A 252 -13.28 -14.95 19.78
C ILE A 252 -13.28 -15.74 21.09
N GLY A 253 -14.46 -16.15 21.54
CA GLY A 253 -14.59 -17.05 22.69
C GLY A 253 -14.25 -18.48 22.31
N ASP A 254 -13.50 -19.19 23.17
CA ASP A 254 -13.17 -20.60 22.97
C ASP A 254 -14.28 -21.58 23.47
N GLY A 255 -15.42 -21.03 23.91
CA GLY A 255 -16.52 -21.80 24.51
C GLY A 255 -16.26 -22.31 25.94
N LYS A 256 -15.07 -22.06 26.50
CA LYS A 256 -14.63 -22.46 27.85
C LYS A 256 -14.34 -21.25 28.77
N GLY A 257 -14.71 -20.04 28.32
CA GLY A 257 -14.52 -18.80 29.07
C GLY A 257 -13.18 -18.11 28.83
N THR A 258 -12.35 -18.62 27.91
CA THR A 258 -11.12 -17.94 27.47
C THR A 258 -11.40 -17.18 26.17
N GLU A 259 -10.84 -15.98 26.06
CA GLU A 259 -10.97 -15.12 24.89
C GLU A 259 -9.67 -15.03 24.12
N VAL A 260 -9.75 -15.23 22.81
CA VAL A 260 -8.69 -14.92 21.86
C VAL A 260 -8.96 -13.53 21.30
N ARG A 261 -8.00 -12.62 21.49
CA ARG A 261 -8.11 -11.22 21.04
C ARG A 261 -7.25 -11.01 19.80
N VAL A 262 -7.87 -11.12 18.64
CA VAL A 262 -7.22 -10.98 17.34
C VAL A 262 -7.09 -9.49 17.00
N THR A 263 -5.87 -9.02 16.75
CA THR A 263 -5.55 -7.61 16.47
C THR A 263 -5.29 -7.35 14.98
N SER A 264 -5.05 -8.40 14.19
CA SER A 264 -4.97 -8.37 12.73
C SER A 264 -5.35 -9.73 12.16
N PHE A 265 -5.99 -9.75 10.99
CA PHE A 265 -6.41 -10.97 10.30
C PHE A 265 -6.19 -10.83 8.78
N GLY A 266 -5.41 -11.73 8.19
CA GLY A 266 -5.02 -11.65 6.79
C GLY A 266 -4.56 -12.99 6.22
N ALA A 267 -3.82 -12.92 5.11
CA ALA A 267 -3.19 -14.07 4.47
C ALA A 267 -1.68 -14.02 4.68
N GLU A 268 -1.06 -15.18 4.84
CA GLU A 268 0.39 -15.39 4.72
C GLU A 268 0.66 -16.40 3.61
N ASN A 269 1.81 -16.24 2.95
CA ASN A 269 2.24 -17.17 1.92
C ASN A 269 2.75 -18.45 2.59
N ALA A 270 2.12 -19.59 2.32
CA ALA A 270 2.64 -20.86 2.78
C ALA A 270 4.01 -21.12 2.11
N PRO A 271 5.01 -21.64 2.85
CA PRO A 271 6.24 -22.11 2.24
C PRO A 271 5.96 -23.15 1.13
N ALA A 272 6.70 -23.05 0.02
CA ALA A 272 6.72 -24.00 -1.10
C ALA A 272 5.40 -24.17 -1.91
N ASN A 273 4.94 -23.12 -2.60
CA ASN A 273 3.87 -23.17 -3.62
C ASN A 273 2.54 -23.83 -3.19
N GLY A 274 2.28 -23.94 -1.89
CA GLY A 274 1.22 -24.82 -1.39
C GLY A 274 -0.14 -24.16 -1.14
N GLY A 275 -0.28 -22.85 -1.33
CA GLY A 275 -1.52 -22.11 -1.07
C GLY A 275 -1.33 -20.96 -0.08
N LEU A 276 -2.45 -20.47 0.46
CA LEU A 276 -2.45 -19.45 1.52
C LEU A 276 -2.61 -20.11 2.89
N ASP A 277 -1.97 -19.51 3.89
CA ASP A 277 -2.31 -19.70 5.29
C ASP A 277 -3.05 -18.46 5.81
N VAL A 278 -3.83 -18.65 6.86
CA VAL A 278 -4.40 -17.52 7.61
C VAL A 278 -3.29 -16.93 8.49
N LEU A 279 -3.12 -15.60 8.44
CA LEU A 279 -2.28 -14.88 9.39
C LEU A 279 -3.16 -14.18 10.42
N ALA A 280 -2.99 -14.53 11.70
CA ALA A 280 -3.67 -13.84 12.78
C ALA A 280 -2.66 -13.31 13.80
N HIS A 281 -2.69 -12.01 14.03
CA HIS A 281 -2.02 -11.41 15.18
C HIS A 281 -2.97 -11.49 16.38
N VAL A 282 -2.44 -11.94 17.51
CA VAL A 282 -3.24 -12.18 18.71
C VAL A 282 -2.54 -11.53 19.89
N LYS A 283 -3.29 -10.73 20.64
CA LYS A 283 -2.78 -10.15 21.88
C LYS A 283 -2.55 -11.24 22.91
N ALA A 284 -1.35 -11.27 23.47
CA ALA A 284 -1.00 -12.14 24.59
C ALA A 284 -0.78 -11.28 25.85
N ASP A 285 -1.67 -11.40 26.83
CA ASP A 285 -1.60 -10.59 28.05
C ASP A 285 -0.46 -11.01 29.00
N THR A 286 0.23 -12.12 28.71
CA THR A 286 1.32 -12.65 29.54
C THR A 286 2.46 -13.16 28.67
N ALA A 287 3.68 -12.72 28.99
CA ALA A 287 4.90 -13.29 28.43
C ALA A 287 5.14 -14.68 29.06
N LEU A 288 5.34 -15.69 28.20
CA LEU A 288 5.70 -17.03 28.62
C LEU A 288 7.17 -17.25 28.27
N ASN A 289 7.97 -17.65 29.26
CA ASN A 289 9.39 -17.95 29.05
C ASN A 289 9.62 -19.38 28.54
N ASP A 290 8.57 -20.20 28.46
CA ASP A 290 8.60 -21.56 27.95
C ASP A 290 8.08 -21.60 26.50
N PRO A 291 8.93 -22.00 25.52
CA PRO A 291 8.52 -22.18 24.13
C PRO A 291 7.39 -23.20 23.95
N VAL A 292 7.32 -24.26 24.78
CA VAL A 292 6.27 -25.29 24.67
C VAL A 292 4.92 -24.71 25.09
N ALA A 293 4.87 -23.99 26.21
CA ALA A 293 3.67 -23.27 26.64
C ALA A 293 3.23 -22.20 25.62
N SER A 294 4.19 -21.49 25.03
CA SER A 294 3.92 -20.47 23.99
C SER A 294 3.31 -21.09 22.73
N HIS A 295 3.85 -22.22 22.28
CA HIS A 295 3.30 -22.98 21.16
C HIS A 295 1.90 -23.51 21.49
N ALA A 296 1.69 -24.07 22.69
CA ALA A 296 0.37 -24.58 23.10
C ALA A 296 -0.70 -23.47 23.13
N ARG A 297 -0.33 -22.25 23.53
CA ARG A 297 -1.21 -21.08 23.48
C ARG A 297 -1.58 -20.71 22.04
N ASN A 298 -0.60 -20.64 21.15
CA ASN A 298 -0.85 -20.37 19.73
C ASN A 298 -1.74 -21.47 19.11
N ALA A 299 -1.49 -22.74 19.42
CA ALA A 299 -2.31 -23.86 18.97
C ALA A 299 -3.77 -23.74 19.44
N ALA A 300 -3.99 -23.33 20.69
CA ALA A 300 -5.33 -23.09 21.21
C ALA A 300 -6.01 -21.90 20.52
N ALA A 301 -5.28 -20.82 20.23
CA ALA A 301 -5.81 -19.67 19.50
C ALA A 301 -6.20 -20.03 18.06
N ALA A 302 -5.36 -20.77 17.34
CA ALA A 302 -5.65 -21.26 16.00
C ALA A 302 -6.93 -22.13 15.98
N LYS A 303 -7.06 -23.06 16.95
CA LYS A 303 -8.27 -23.89 17.10
C LYS A 303 -9.51 -23.05 17.37
N ALA A 304 -9.43 -22.05 18.23
CA ALA A 304 -10.56 -21.17 18.52
C ALA A 304 -10.99 -20.35 17.28
N ILE A 305 -10.04 -19.82 16.50
CA ILE A 305 -10.31 -19.12 15.24
C ILE A 305 -11.03 -20.03 14.24
N VAL A 306 -10.51 -21.23 14.01
CA VAL A 306 -11.07 -22.17 13.03
C VAL A 306 -12.40 -22.78 13.51
N ALA A 307 -12.60 -22.90 14.83
CA ALA A 307 -13.90 -23.27 15.40
C ALA A 307 -14.94 -22.17 15.21
N ALA A 308 -14.56 -20.90 15.38
CA ALA A 308 -15.44 -19.76 15.17
C ALA A 308 -15.77 -19.55 13.68
N TYR A 309 -14.83 -19.85 12.78
CA TYR A 309 -14.98 -19.65 11.33
C TYR A 309 -14.64 -20.94 10.55
N PRO A 310 -15.53 -21.95 10.54
CA PRO A 310 -15.26 -23.24 9.91
C PRO A 310 -14.98 -23.19 8.40
N GLU A 311 -15.44 -22.14 7.73
CA GLU A 311 -15.21 -21.91 6.29
C GLU A 311 -13.73 -21.83 5.91
N LEU A 312 -12.86 -21.44 6.83
CA LEU A 312 -11.41 -21.34 6.62
C LEU A 312 -10.79 -22.68 6.22
N ARG A 313 -11.36 -23.80 6.71
CA ARG A 313 -10.82 -25.16 6.45
C ARG A 313 -10.74 -25.52 4.96
N GLY A 314 -11.62 -24.95 4.14
CA GLY A 314 -11.68 -25.26 2.71
C GLY A 314 -10.82 -24.37 1.82
N ALA A 315 -10.25 -23.28 2.37
CA ALA A 315 -9.58 -22.24 1.59
C ALA A 315 -8.11 -22.02 1.97
N PHE A 316 -7.71 -22.50 3.16
CA PHE A 316 -6.39 -22.27 3.73
C PHE A 316 -5.75 -23.59 4.19
N ARG A 317 -4.43 -23.62 4.14
CA ARG A 317 -3.62 -24.78 4.50
C ARG A 317 -3.34 -24.87 5.99
N GLY A 318 -3.24 -23.74 6.66
CA GLY A 318 -2.94 -23.63 8.08
C GLY A 318 -3.26 -22.24 8.61
N VAL A 319 -2.88 -22.02 9.86
CA VAL A 319 -3.02 -20.75 10.57
C VAL A 319 -1.69 -20.40 11.22
N TRP A 320 -1.12 -19.26 10.83
CA TRP A 320 -0.02 -18.61 11.53
C TRP A 320 -0.57 -17.72 12.63
N ILE A 321 -0.12 -17.97 13.86
CA ILE A 321 -0.41 -17.12 15.01
C ILE A 321 0.82 -16.33 15.38
N VAL A 322 0.69 -15.00 15.34
CA VAL A 322 1.67 -14.05 15.87
C VAL A 322 1.17 -13.58 17.23
N SER A 323 1.69 -14.15 18.31
CA SER A 323 1.43 -13.68 19.67
C SER A 323 2.17 -12.36 19.90
N GLU A 324 1.44 -11.28 20.13
CA GLU A 324 1.97 -9.95 20.49
C GLU A 324 2.11 -9.85 22.01
N LEU A 325 3.35 -9.85 22.51
CA LEU A 325 3.65 -9.91 23.95
C LEU A 325 3.73 -8.51 24.57
N PRO A 326 3.52 -8.38 25.90
CA PRO A 326 3.48 -7.07 26.56
C PRO A 326 4.82 -6.30 26.52
N ASP A 327 5.93 -7.00 26.32
CA ASP A 327 7.28 -6.43 26.20
C ASP A 327 7.62 -5.96 24.78
N GLY A 328 6.66 -6.06 23.85
CA GLY A 328 6.83 -5.70 22.45
C GLY A 328 7.49 -6.78 21.58
N THR A 329 7.84 -7.93 22.16
CA THR A 329 8.32 -9.08 21.39
C THR A 329 7.16 -9.90 20.81
N THR A 330 7.46 -10.79 19.87
CA THR A 330 6.46 -11.68 19.28
C THR A 330 6.88 -13.13 19.35
N PHE A 331 5.90 -14.02 19.52
CA PHE A 331 6.10 -15.46 19.37
C PHE A 331 5.22 -15.98 18.24
N VAL A 332 5.84 -16.65 17.27
CA VAL A 332 5.19 -17.07 16.02
C VAL A 332 5.18 -18.59 15.92
N SER A 333 4.03 -19.18 15.58
CA SER A 333 3.95 -20.59 15.19
C SER A 333 2.86 -20.82 14.15
N GLU A 334 3.06 -21.85 13.33
CA GLU A 334 2.10 -22.35 12.34
C GLU A 334 1.39 -23.56 12.89
N GLU A 335 0.07 -23.63 12.69
CA GLU A 335 -0.71 -24.85 12.88
C GLU A 335 -1.30 -25.31 11.54
N PRO A 336 -0.99 -26.53 11.06
CA PRO A 336 -1.59 -27.03 9.83
C PRO A 336 -3.09 -27.28 10.05
N MET A 337 -3.91 -27.01 9.03
CA MET A 337 -5.36 -27.11 9.11
C MET A 337 -5.83 -28.54 9.45
N THR A 338 -5.04 -29.56 9.09
CA THR A 338 -5.30 -30.97 9.46
C THR A 338 -5.25 -31.24 10.96
N SER A 339 -4.68 -30.32 11.76
CA SER A 339 -4.57 -30.40 13.21
C SER A 339 -5.58 -29.51 13.96
N LEU A 340 -6.49 -28.83 13.24
CA LEU A 340 -7.40 -27.79 13.75
C LEU A 340 -8.90 -28.14 13.66
#